data_AF-A0A3C0WBW5-F1
#
_entry.id   AF-A0A3C0WBW5-F1
#
_cell.length_a   1.000
_cell.length_b   1.000
_cell.length_c   1.000
_cell.angle_alpha   90.00
_cell.angle_beta   90.00
_cell.angle_gamma   90.00
#
_symmetry.space_group_name_H-M   'P 1'
#
loop_
_entity.id
_entity.type
_entity.pdbx_description
1 polymer ?
#
loop_
_entity_poly.entity_id
_entity_poly.type
_entity_poly.pdbx_seq_one_letter_code
_entity_poly.pdbx_strand_id
1 'polypeptide(L)'
;IYDIKPYLPHADCHPEATGGYSAEGLAHALTVIIPPEWEEKIPPAHRAALRAVLAQDPRPAYQQDSERIYGFPFAGLEVHFTVTDEVLTVCEIAEKA
;
A
#
# COMPACT_ATOMS: atom_id res chain seq x y z
N ILE A 1 -4.52 -23.03 -11.19
CA ILE A 1 -3.51 -22.05 -11.68
C ILE A 1 -4.19 -20.70 -11.61
N TYR A 2 -3.66 -19.77 -10.82
CA TYR A 2 -4.32 -18.51 -10.46
C TYR A 2 -4.37 -17.51 -11.64
N ASP A 3 -5.48 -16.78 -11.69
CA ASP A 3 -5.94 -15.82 -12.69
C ASP A 3 -5.11 -14.53 -12.62
N ILE A 4 -4.30 -14.27 -13.66
CA ILE A 4 -3.66 -12.97 -13.88
C ILE A 4 -4.57 -12.22 -14.83
N LYS A 5 -5.22 -11.15 -14.38
CA LYS A 5 -5.95 -10.26 -15.29
C LYS A 5 -4.97 -9.27 -15.94
N PRO A 6 -4.98 -9.16 -17.29
CA PRO A 6 -4.18 -8.16 -17.98
C PRO A 6 -4.84 -6.77 -17.81
N TYR A 7 -4.05 -5.77 -17.47
CA TYR A 7 -4.47 -4.37 -17.53
C TYR A 7 -4.62 -3.93 -19.00
N LEU A 8 -5.72 -3.27 -19.35
CA LEU A 8 -5.90 -2.54 -20.61
C LEU A 8 -5.97 -1.02 -20.32
N PRO A 9 -5.35 -0.16 -21.14
CA PRO A 9 -4.82 1.12 -20.65
C PRO A 9 -5.66 2.38 -20.94
N HIS A 10 -6.62 2.41 -21.88
CA HIS A 10 -7.23 3.69 -22.30
C HIS A 10 -8.44 3.50 -23.22
N ALA A 11 -9.67 3.62 -22.71
CA ALA A 11 -10.85 4.02 -23.50
C ALA A 11 -12.09 4.01 -22.61
N ASP A 12 -12.32 5.08 -21.86
CA ASP A 12 -13.58 5.82 -21.91
C ASP A 12 -13.54 6.99 -20.93
N CYS A 13 -13.16 8.16 -21.44
CA CYS A 13 -13.65 9.42 -20.89
C CYS A 13 -15.16 9.43 -21.14
N HIS A 14 -15.96 9.11 -20.14
CA HIS A 14 -17.38 9.45 -20.10
C HIS A 14 -17.55 10.61 -19.10
N PRO A 15 -17.71 11.86 -19.56
CA PRO A 15 -17.85 13.02 -18.68
C PRO A 15 -19.15 13.02 -17.84
N GLU A 16 -20.07 12.07 -18.05
CA GLU A 16 -21.38 12.04 -17.38
C GLU A 16 -21.80 10.63 -16.91
N ALA A 17 -20.85 9.74 -16.61
CA ALA A 17 -21.18 8.46 -15.99
C ALA A 17 -21.41 8.65 -14.48
N THR A 18 -22.65 8.92 -14.08
CA THR A 18 -23.10 8.76 -12.69
C THR A 18 -23.14 7.28 -12.35
N GLY A 19 -21.99 6.75 -11.91
CA GLY A 19 -21.87 5.43 -11.30
C GLY A 19 -22.61 5.41 -9.97
N GLY A 20 -23.91 5.12 -10.00
CA GLY A 20 -24.63 4.63 -8.83
C GLY A 20 -23.98 3.33 -8.38
N TYR A 21 -23.69 3.21 -7.08
CA TYR A 21 -22.94 2.13 -6.42
C TYR A 21 -21.40 2.22 -6.43
N SER A 22 -20.85 3.31 -5.85
CA SER A 22 -19.77 3.31 -4.83
C SER A 22 -19.21 4.72 -4.67
N ALA A 23 -20.09 5.69 -4.39
CA ALA A 23 -19.69 7.07 -4.11
C ALA A 23 -19.51 7.36 -2.60
N GLU A 24 -19.53 6.33 -1.75
CA GLU A 24 -19.43 6.46 -0.28
C GLU A 24 -18.25 5.67 0.34
N GLY A 25 -17.34 5.15 -0.47
CA GLY A 25 -16.08 4.62 0.01
C GLY A 25 -14.98 5.66 -0.16
N LEU A 26 -15.06 6.80 0.54
CA LEU A 26 -13.94 7.72 0.66
C LEU A 26 -12.71 6.91 1.03
N ALA A 27 -11.80 6.80 0.06
CA ALA A 27 -10.43 6.35 0.15
C ALA A 27 -9.85 6.54 1.57
N HIS A 28 -10.01 5.54 2.45
CA HIS A 28 -9.21 5.44 3.67
C HIS A 28 -7.83 4.96 3.24
N ALA A 29 -7.08 5.90 2.65
CA ALA A 29 -5.67 5.71 2.40
C ALA A 29 -4.92 6.07 3.68
N LEU A 30 -4.20 5.12 4.25
CA LEU A 30 -3.33 5.41 5.40
C LEU A 30 -2.26 6.43 4.99
N THR A 31 -1.93 7.32 5.92
CA THR A 31 -0.78 8.21 5.74
C THR A 31 0.49 7.39 5.89
N VAL A 32 1.20 7.17 4.78
CA VAL A 32 2.43 6.38 4.75
C VAL A 32 3.64 7.28 5.02
N ILE A 33 4.32 7.01 6.14
CA ILE A 33 5.59 7.63 6.52
C ILE A 33 6.70 6.61 6.30
N ILE A 34 7.57 6.91 5.35
CA ILE A 34 8.81 6.15 5.12
C ILE A 34 9.97 7.04 5.57
N PRO A 35 10.66 6.72 6.67
CA PRO A 35 11.87 7.41 7.06
C PRO A 35 12.93 7.37 5.95
N PRO A 36 13.71 8.45 5.75
CA PRO A 36 14.66 8.54 4.63
C PRO A 36 15.75 7.47 4.69
N GLU A 37 16.13 7.00 5.89
CA GLU A 37 17.06 5.89 6.11
C GLU A 37 16.61 4.57 5.45
N TRP A 38 15.29 4.34 5.39
CA TRP A 38 14.68 3.17 4.77
C TRP A 38 14.34 3.44 3.31
N GLU A 39 13.88 4.65 2.99
CA GLU A 39 13.57 5.05 1.62
C GLU A 39 14.78 4.93 0.69
N GLU A 40 15.99 5.22 1.18
CA GLU A 40 17.23 5.07 0.41
C GLU A 40 17.50 3.61 0.01
N LYS A 41 17.14 2.64 0.87
CA LYS A 41 17.27 1.20 0.56
C LYS A 41 16.27 0.72 -0.50
N ILE A 42 15.17 1.45 -0.69
CA ILE A 42 14.15 1.10 -1.67
C ILE A 42 14.55 1.66 -3.04
N PRO A 43 14.61 0.82 -4.09
CA PRO A 43 14.83 1.29 -5.45
C PRO A 43 13.82 2.38 -5.83
N PRO A 44 14.23 3.49 -6.45
CA PRO A 44 13.33 4.61 -6.75
C PRO A 44 12.11 4.20 -7.59
N ALA A 45 12.28 3.20 -8.48
CA ALA A 45 11.19 2.62 -9.27
C ALA A 45 10.10 1.93 -8.42
N HIS A 46 10.47 1.46 -7.22
CA HIS A 46 9.61 0.71 -6.30
C HIS A 46 8.97 1.59 -5.22
N ARG A 47 9.50 2.79 -4.95
CA ARG A 47 9.02 3.69 -3.87
C ARG A 47 7.55 4.08 -4.04
N ALA A 48 7.15 4.50 -5.25
CA ALA A 48 5.79 4.91 -5.53
C ALA A 48 4.79 3.74 -5.37
N ALA A 49 5.17 2.57 -5.87
CA ALA A 49 4.36 1.36 -5.77
C ALA A 49 4.23 0.88 -4.31
N LEU A 50 5.33 0.88 -3.55
CA LEU A 50 5.30 0.52 -2.13
C LEU A 50 4.39 1.46 -1.33
N ARG A 51 4.52 2.78 -1.52
CA ARG A 51 3.65 3.76 -0.87
C ARG A 51 2.18 3.53 -1.20
N ALA A 52 1.85 3.27 -2.47
CA ALA A 52 0.48 3.00 -2.89
C ALA A 52 -0.10 1.73 -2.26
N VAL A 53 0.72 0.69 -2.08
CA VAL A 53 0.31 -0.57 -1.44
C VAL A 53 0.15 -0.40 0.07
N LEU A 54 1.10 0.26 0.73
CA LEU A 54 1.01 0.56 2.16
C LEU A 54 -0.19 1.47 2.47
N ALA A 55 -0.50 2.42 1.58
CA ALA A 55 -1.64 3.31 1.74
C ALA A 55 -2.98 2.56 1.69
N GLN A 56 -3.07 1.41 1.01
CA GLN A 56 -4.28 0.58 0.99
C GLN A 56 -4.50 -0.24 2.27
N ASP A 57 -3.66 -0.05 3.28
CA ASP A 57 -3.66 -0.82 4.52
C ASP A 57 -3.54 -2.33 4.28
N PRO A 58 -2.32 -2.86 4.04
CA PRO A 58 -2.11 -4.28 3.81
C PRO A 58 -2.29 -5.14 5.09
N ARG A 59 -2.71 -4.56 6.22
CA ARG A 59 -2.95 -5.31 7.45
C ARG A 59 -4.24 -6.13 7.34
N PRO A 60 -4.30 -7.31 7.99
CA PRO A 60 -5.55 -8.03 8.15
C PRO A 60 -6.54 -7.22 9.00
N ALA A 61 -7.76 -7.03 8.49
CA ALA A 61 -8.81 -6.21 9.11
C ALA A 61 -9.20 -6.59 10.56
N TYR A 62 -8.80 -7.77 11.03
CA TYR A 62 -9.06 -8.28 12.38
C TYR A 62 -7.94 -7.98 13.38
N GLN A 63 -6.86 -7.29 12.98
CA GLN A 63 -5.74 -6.91 13.85
C GLN A 63 -5.58 -5.39 13.86
N GLN A 64 -6.03 -4.75 14.95
CA GLN A 64 -5.88 -3.32 15.21
C GLN A 64 -4.95 -3.06 16.40
N ASP A 65 -3.89 -3.87 16.52
CA ASP A 65 -2.91 -3.67 17.59
C ASP A 65 -1.87 -2.64 17.10
N SER A 66 -1.85 -1.47 17.72
CA SER A 66 -1.01 -0.32 17.32
C SER A 66 0.48 -0.53 17.62
N GLU A 67 0.82 -1.37 18.61
CA GLU A 67 2.21 -1.70 18.97
C GLU A 67 2.77 -2.87 18.15
N ARG A 68 1.93 -3.51 17.34
CA ARG A 68 2.34 -4.67 16.54
C ARG A 68 3.07 -4.24 15.28
N ILE A 69 4.23 -4.83 15.07
CA ILE A 69 5.00 -4.71 13.83
C ILE A 69 4.44 -5.72 12.82
N TYR A 70 3.98 -5.23 11.68
CA TYR A 70 3.51 -6.03 10.55
C TYR A 70 4.62 -6.14 9.52
N GLY A 71 4.87 -7.37 9.05
CA GLY A 71 5.80 -7.65 7.96
C GLY A 71 5.06 -7.78 6.63
N PHE A 72 5.55 -7.09 5.61
CA PHE A 72 4.99 -7.11 4.26
C PHE A 72 6.09 -7.35 3.22
N PRO A 73 6.07 -8.49 2.52
CA PRO A 73 7.04 -8.78 1.48
C PRO A 73 6.70 -7.98 0.22
N PHE A 74 7.66 -7.18 -0.28
CA PHE A 74 7.49 -6.36 -1.47
C PHE A 74 8.74 -6.40 -2.35
N ALA A 75 8.61 -6.86 -3.60
CA ALA A 75 9.67 -6.81 -4.61
C ALA A 75 11.05 -7.36 -4.16
N GLY A 76 11.06 -8.45 -3.36
CA GLY A 76 12.30 -9.03 -2.82
C GLY A 76 12.81 -8.36 -1.53
N LEU A 77 12.05 -7.42 -0.98
CA LEU A 77 12.28 -6.80 0.31
C LEU A 77 11.25 -7.29 1.33
N GLU A 78 11.62 -7.24 2.59
CA GLU A 78 10.74 -7.43 3.73
C GLU A 78 10.56 -6.07 4.43
N VAL A 79 9.35 -5.53 4.37
CA VAL A 79 9.01 -4.21 4.91
C VAL A 79 8.27 -4.41 6.22
N HIS A 80 8.86 -3.94 7.31
CA HIS A 80 8.26 -3.91 8.62
C HIS A 80 7.68 -2.53 8.90
N PHE A 81 6.42 -2.48 9.29
CA PHE A 81 5.73 -1.23 9.60
C PHE A 81 4.80 -1.40 10.79
N THR A 82 4.54 -0.28 11.48
CA THR A 82 3.48 -0.16 12.48
C THR A 82 2.41 0.77 11.94
N VAL A 83 1.19 0.64 12.45
CA VAL A 83 0.13 1.58 12.13
C VAL A 83 -0.48 2.07 13.42
N THR A 84 -0.39 3.38 13.62
CA THR A 84 -0.97 4.07 14.76
C THR A 84 -2.07 4.94 14.23
N ASP A 85 -3.31 4.69 14.66
CA ASP A 85 -4.50 5.40 14.17
C ASP A 85 -4.63 5.23 12.64
N GLU A 86 -4.45 6.31 11.86
CA GLU A 86 -4.47 6.29 10.39
C GLU A 86 -3.08 6.47 9.74
N VAL A 87 -2.00 6.32 10.52
CA VAL A 87 -0.63 6.57 10.07
C VAL A 87 0.18 5.28 10.05
N LEU A 88 0.60 4.86 8.87
CA LEU A 88 1.51 3.75 8.67
C LEU A 88 2.96 4.24 8.68
N THR A 89 3.75 3.78 9.64
CA THR A 89 5.17 4.14 9.75
C THR A 89 6.03 2.93 9.46
N VAL A 90 6.91 3.04 8.45
CA VAL A 90 7.91 2.00 8.16
C VAL A 90 9.00 2.06 9.22
N CYS A 91 9.19 0.94 9.93
CA CYS A 91 10.17 0.82 11.01
C CYS A 91 11.45 0.11 10.55
N GLU A 92 11.36 -0.80 9.57
CA GLU A 92 12.52 -1.53 9.07
C GLU A 92 12.29 -2.03 7.64
N ILE A 93 13.36 -2.07 6.85
CA ILE A 93 13.39 -2.71 5.54
C ILE A 93 14.61 -3.61 5.47
N ALA A 94 14.35 -4.91 5.29
CA ALA A 94 15.37 -5.93 5.10
C ALA A 94 15.31 -6.47 3.65
N GLU A 95 16.45 -6.92 3.14
CA GLU A 95 16.49 -7.69 1.90
C GLU A 95 16.03 -9.12 2.21
N LYS A 96 15.09 -9.64 1.42
CA LYS A 96 14.65 -11.02 1.57
C LYS A 96 15.72 -11.92 0.96
N ALA A 97 16.47 -12.62 1.82
CA ALA A 97 17.51 -13.57 1.45
C ALA A 97 16.97 -14.79 0.66
#